data_AF-A0A2T2Y548-F1
#
_entry.id   AF-A0A2T2Y548-F1
#
_cell.length_a   1.000
_cell.length_b   1.000
_cell.length_c   1.000
_cell.angle_alpha   90.00
_cell.angle_beta   90.00
_cell.angle_gamma   90.00
#
_symmetry.space_group_name_H-M   'P 1'
#
loop_
_entity.id
_entity.type
_entity.pdbx_description
1 polymer ?
#
loop_
_entity_poly.entity_id
_entity_poly.type
_entity_poly.pdbx_seq_one_letter_code
_entity_poly.pdbx_strand_id
1 'polypeptide(L)'
;MIKHLINLLILITACFASSALAVNCQRAKTPLENTICNNDNLNWLDNTMSTVYRAMLVTRDARQVHQEYETWEKSLEWCSSDECIERAYYAGIGKIAEAQPGFSWEGRWWNTSAANMSGGVVQFSHSADWSIIADIRIWAGLNKDEFTAEARKINGMVLIESMVDSKQCKVLFIPRKSGAIQAYSNAEWGCRLSLPNGAFIDGRYLKSETDPRPKATLLSLEIFTDPQMDARFRTLVGDDYQRFVDSANVYIYHEDIDNIGATVLSMWVRGAANTRTAIIMFTKSNIWAARVEPDGNGKLTFSYFSTQGNAVAKMPRTIAEWKLRYMEQ
;
A
#
# COMPACT_ATOMS: atom_id res chain seq x y z
N MET A 1 35.49 23.12 -32.08
CA MET A 1 36.05 23.13 -30.70
C MET A 1 34.96 23.34 -29.64
N ILE A 2 34.09 24.35 -29.74
CA ILE A 2 33.03 24.63 -28.74
C ILE A 2 32.02 23.47 -28.55
N LYS A 3 31.61 22.78 -29.63
CA LYS A 3 30.72 21.60 -29.52
C LYS A 3 31.35 20.39 -28.81
N HIS A 4 32.67 20.21 -28.92
CA HIS A 4 33.38 19.14 -28.20
C HIS A 4 33.55 19.47 -26.71
N LEU A 5 33.73 20.75 -26.36
CA LEU A 5 33.73 21.20 -24.96
C LEU A 5 32.36 21.05 -24.29
N ILE A 6 31.26 21.33 -25.01
CA ILE A 6 29.90 21.15 -24.46
C ILE A 6 29.57 19.66 -24.26
N ASN A 7 29.92 18.79 -25.20
CA ASN A 7 29.72 17.34 -25.04
C ASN A 7 30.59 16.75 -23.91
N LEU A 8 31.80 17.28 -23.69
CA LEU A 8 32.65 16.87 -22.57
C LEU A 8 32.06 17.32 -21.22
N LEU A 9 31.46 18.51 -21.17
CA LEU A 9 30.82 19.06 -19.96
C LEU A 9 29.54 18.29 -19.57
N ILE A 10 28.78 17.79 -20.55
CA ILE A 10 27.58 16.95 -20.34
C ILE A 10 27.98 15.53 -19.88
N LEU A 11 29.10 14.98 -20.37
CA LEU A 11 29.59 13.67 -19.93
C LEU A 11 30.15 13.69 -18.49
N ILE A 12 30.78 14.79 -18.09
CA ILE A 12 31.34 14.95 -16.73
C ILE A 12 30.22 15.14 -15.70
N THR A 13 29.13 15.83 -16.05
CA THR A 13 27.97 16.00 -15.15
C THR A 13 27.15 14.73 -14.95
N ALA A 14 27.18 13.78 -15.89
CA ALA A 14 26.55 12.47 -15.73
C ALA A 14 27.31 11.51 -14.80
N CYS A 15 28.62 11.70 -14.60
CA CYS A 15 29.45 10.85 -13.73
C CYS A 15 29.36 11.20 -12.23
N PHE A 16 28.79 12.36 -11.88
CA PHE A 16 28.56 12.77 -10.49
C PHE A 16 27.10 12.65 -10.05
N ALA A 17 26.30 11.87 -10.77
CA ALA A 17 25.04 11.39 -10.23
C ALA A 17 25.33 10.35 -9.13
N SER A 18 25.76 10.83 -7.95
CA SER A 18 25.73 10.05 -6.72
C SER A 18 24.29 9.59 -6.55
N SER A 19 24.05 8.32 -6.84
CA SER A 19 22.74 7.73 -6.67
C SER A 19 22.46 7.79 -5.17
N ALA A 20 21.60 8.72 -4.75
CA ALA A 20 21.21 8.86 -3.35
C ALA A 20 20.27 7.71 -2.99
N LEU A 21 20.89 6.57 -2.77
CA LEU A 21 20.44 5.50 -1.91
C LEU A 21 21.15 5.71 -0.57
N ALA A 22 20.54 5.27 0.51
CA ALA A 22 21.29 4.88 1.69
C ALA A 22 22.22 3.69 1.35
N VAL A 23 22.73 2.94 2.32
CA VAL A 23 23.79 1.97 2.05
C VAL A 23 23.47 1.09 0.83
N ASN A 24 24.31 1.14 -0.21
CA ASN A 24 24.08 0.35 -1.40
C ASN A 24 24.49 -1.10 -1.16
N CYS A 25 23.55 -1.92 -0.70
CA CYS A 25 23.80 -3.31 -0.33
C CYS A 25 24.29 -4.21 -1.46
N GLN A 26 24.10 -3.84 -2.73
CA GLN A 26 24.68 -4.57 -3.86
C GLN A 26 26.19 -4.32 -4.02
N ARG A 27 26.71 -3.26 -3.39
CA ARG A 27 28.10 -2.81 -3.51
C ARG A 27 28.72 -2.47 -2.15
N ALA A 28 28.24 -3.09 -1.07
CA ALA A 28 28.80 -2.92 0.26
C ALA A 28 30.30 -3.30 0.27
N LYS A 29 31.12 -2.41 0.79
CA LYS A 29 32.59 -2.51 0.83
C LYS A 29 33.14 -2.40 2.25
N THR A 30 32.47 -1.66 3.14
CA THR A 30 32.93 -1.46 4.51
C THR A 30 32.28 -2.46 5.48
N PRO A 31 32.89 -2.73 6.65
CA PRO A 31 32.26 -3.55 7.69
C PRO A 31 30.91 -2.99 8.14
N LEU A 32 30.79 -1.66 8.25
CA LEU A 32 29.55 -0.97 8.59
C LEU A 32 28.45 -1.26 7.56
N GLU A 33 28.76 -1.06 6.27
CA GLU A 33 27.80 -1.32 5.19
C GLU A 33 27.36 -2.79 5.17
N ASN A 34 28.30 -3.72 5.34
CA ASN A 34 27.97 -5.15 5.44
C ASN A 34 27.10 -5.47 6.67
N THR A 35 27.30 -4.78 7.79
CA THR A 35 26.47 -4.94 9.00
C THR A 35 25.04 -4.48 8.72
N ILE A 36 24.87 -3.31 8.12
CA ILE A 36 23.56 -2.77 7.74
C ILE A 36 22.83 -3.71 6.77
N CYS A 37 23.56 -4.23 5.77
CA CYS A 37 22.94 -5.04 4.72
C CYS A 37 22.57 -6.47 5.13
N ASN A 38 23.30 -7.05 6.10
CA ASN A 38 23.06 -8.42 6.57
C ASN A 38 22.17 -8.50 7.82
N ASN A 39 21.75 -7.35 8.37
CA ASN A 39 20.82 -7.28 9.51
C ASN A 39 19.45 -6.79 9.01
N ASP A 40 18.42 -7.63 9.11
CA ASP A 40 17.07 -7.33 8.61
C ASP A 40 16.50 -6.01 9.14
N ASN A 41 16.75 -5.69 10.42
CA ASN A 41 16.27 -4.45 11.03
C ASN A 41 17.01 -3.23 10.49
N LEU A 42 18.33 -3.30 10.38
CA LEU A 42 19.13 -2.19 9.86
C LEU A 42 18.87 -1.98 8.36
N ASN A 43 18.67 -3.05 7.60
CA ASN A 43 18.29 -2.98 6.20
C ASN A 43 16.92 -2.32 6.02
N TRP A 44 15.93 -2.67 6.86
CA TRP A 44 14.63 -1.99 6.88
C TRP A 44 14.77 -0.48 7.18
N LEU A 45 15.59 -0.10 8.16
CA LEU A 45 15.83 1.31 8.49
C LEU A 45 16.54 2.04 7.35
N ASP A 46 17.46 1.38 6.64
CA ASP A 46 18.15 1.90 5.47
C ASP A 46 17.20 2.18 4.29
N ASN A 47 16.29 1.24 4.00
CA ASN A 47 15.23 1.41 3.01
C ASN A 47 14.25 2.52 3.42
N THR A 48 13.90 2.60 4.71
CA THR A 48 13.02 3.64 5.25
C THR A 48 13.68 5.02 5.12
N MET A 49 14.96 5.14 5.46
CA MET A 49 15.75 6.35 5.29
C MET A 49 15.78 6.80 3.83
N SER A 50 16.10 5.90 2.90
CA SER A 50 16.12 6.18 1.46
C SER A 50 14.77 6.71 0.97
N THR A 51 13.69 6.09 1.42
CA THR A 51 12.32 6.47 1.05
C THR A 51 11.95 7.85 1.60
N VAL A 52 12.21 8.09 2.89
CA VAL A 52 11.97 9.37 3.54
C VAL A 52 12.78 10.47 2.87
N TYR A 53 14.09 10.28 2.68
CA TYR A 53 14.97 11.24 2.04
C TYR A 53 14.45 11.68 0.65
N ARG A 54 14.10 10.71 -0.21
CA ARG A 54 13.54 10.99 -1.54
C ARG A 54 12.23 11.76 -1.49
N ALA A 55 11.33 11.39 -0.59
CA ALA A 55 10.07 12.11 -0.40
C ALA A 55 10.31 13.55 0.08
N MET A 56 11.30 13.77 0.95
CA MET A 56 11.61 15.09 1.48
C MET A 56 12.32 15.99 0.46
N LEU A 57 13.13 15.44 -0.46
CA LEU A 57 13.71 16.21 -1.58
C LEU A 57 12.65 16.87 -2.48
N VAL A 58 11.46 16.27 -2.58
CA VAL A 58 10.35 16.80 -3.38
C VAL A 58 9.55 17.87 -2.62
N THR A 59 9.54 17.81 -1.29
CA THR A 59 8.61 18.60 -0.46
C THR A 59 9.26 19.69 0.37
N ARG A 60 10.60 19.70 0.48
CA ARG A 60 11.41 20.69 1.21
C ARG A 60 12.52 21.24 0.31
N ASP A 61 13.26 22.21 0.83
CA ASP A 61 14.48 22.69 0.18
C ASP A 61 15.49 21.54 0.03
N ALA A 62 15.80 21.18 -1.22
CA ALA A 62 16.63 20.02 -1.53
C ALA A 62 18.05 20.14 -0.99
N ARG A 63 18.60 21.37 -0.90
CA ARG A 63 19.95 21.59 -0.35
C ARG A 63 19.97 21.33 1.15
N GLN A 64 18.98 21.83 1.88
CA GLN A 64 18.84 21.56 3.31
C GLN A 64 18.66 20.07 3.60
N VAL A 65 17.77 19.40 2.86
CA VAL A 65 17.52 17.96 3.01
C VAL A 65 18.78 17.15 2.74
N HIS A 66 19.55 17.51 1.70
CA HIS A 66 20.81 16.84 1.40
C HIS A 66 21.87 17.05 2.49
N GLN A 67 22.00 18.26 3.04
CA GLN A 67 22.91 18.53 4.15
C GLN A 67 22.55 17.75 5.42
N GLU A 68 21.25 17.64 5.74
CA GLU A 68 20.77 16.82 6.86
C GLU A 68 21.10 15.33 6.65
N TYR A 69 20.97 14.85 5.41
CA TYR A 69 21.34 13.49 5.03
C TYR A 69 22.84 13.22 5.15
N GLU A 70 23.72 14.07 4.60
CA GLU A 70 25.18 13.93 4.73
C GLU A 70 25.64 13.97 6.20
N THR A 71 24.97 14.78 7.02
CA THR A 71 25.25 14.87 8.46
C THR A 71 24.91 13.56 9.16
N TRP A 72 23.76 12.97 8.82
CA TRP A 72 23.37 11.66 9.32
C TRP A 72 24.32 10.56 8.85
N GLU A 73 24.69 10.54 7.56
CA GLU A 73 25.58 9.52 7.00
C GLU A 73 26.92 9.48 7.75
N LYS A 74 27.53 10.65 7.98
CA LYS A 74 28.76 10.78 8.78
C LYS A 74 28.59 10.33 10.24
N SER A 75 27.38 10.41 10.79
CA SER A 75 27.13 9.97 12.17
C SER A 75 27.29 8.46 12.34
N LEU A 76 27.11 7.68 11.26
CA LEU A 76 27.25 6.22 11.29
C LEU A 76 28.70 5.77 11.53
N GLU A 77 29.70 6.56 11.11
CA GLU A 77 31.13 6.24 11.26
C GLU A 77 31.57 6.13 12.73
N TRP A 78 30.82 6.75 13.64
CA TRP A 78 31.09 6.75 15.09
C TRP A 78 30.44 5.59 15.83
N CYS A 79 29.65 4.76 15.15
CA CYS A 79 28.97 3.65 15.77
C CYS A 79 29.82 2.40 15.90
N SER A 80 29.70 1.75 17.07
CA SER A 80 30.43 0.53 17.42
C SER A 80 29.52 -0.68 17.70
N SER A 81 28.20 -0.53 17.56
CA SER A 81 27.21 -1.60 17.72
C SER A 81 25.96 -1.37 16.85
N ASP A 82 25.20 -2.44 16.61
CA ASP A 82 23.94 -2.39 15.87
C ASP A 82 22.93 -1.43 16.52
N GLU A 83 22.86 -1.37 17.86
CA GLU A 83 21.96 -0.45 18.57
C GLU A 83 22.38 1.01 18.39
N CYS A 84 23.67 1.29 18.24
CA CYS A 84 24.14 2.62 17.91
C CYS A 84 23.66 3.02 16.50
N ILE A 85 23.83 2.11 15.53
CA ILE A 85 23.42 2.32 14.14
C ILE A 85 21.90 2.55 14.08
N GLU A 86 21.12 1.70 14.76
CA GLU A 86 19.66 1.83 14.84
C GLU A 86 19.22 3.20 15.41
N ARG A 87 19.85 3.66 16.50
CA ARG A 87 19.57 5.00 17.05
C ARG A 87 19.94 6.12 16.08
N ALA A 88 21.05 5.99 15.36
CA ALA A 88 21.47 6.96 14.35
C ALA A 88 20.44 7.05 13.21
N TYR A 89 19.92 5.91 12.74
CA TYR A 89 18.81 5.88 11.77
C TYR A 89 17.55 6.58 12.30
N TYR A 90 17.08 6.26 13.51
CA TYR A 90 15.89 6.94 14.05
C TYR A 90 16.09 8.44 14.20
N ALA A 91 17.28 8.89 14.62
CA ALA A 91 17.59 10.31 14.74
C ALA A 91 17.60 10.99 13.37
N GLY A 92 18.26 10.39 12.37
CA GLY A 92 18.31 10.89 11.01
C GLY A 92 16.93 10.94 10.35
N ILE A 93 16.15 9.86 10.45
CA ILE A 93 14.81 9.77 9.86
C ILE A 93 13.91 10.83 10.47
N GLY A 94 13.87 10.93 11.81
CA GLY A 94 13.08 11.95 12.50
C GLY A 94 13.49 13.37 12.11
N LYS A 95 14.80 13.62 11.97
CA LYS A 95 15.33 14.93 11.55
C LYS A 95 14.93 15.28 10.12
N ILE A 96 15.17 14.40 9.15
CA ILE A 96 14.89 14.63 7.72
C ILE A 96 13.38 14.74 7.48
N ALA A 97 12.57 13.93 8.17
CA ALA A 97 11.11 14.01 8.09
C ALA A 97 10.52 15.25 8.81
N GLU A 98 11.33 16.00 9.54
CA GLU A 98 10.88 17.08 10.45
C GLU A 98 9.80 16.60 11.43
N ALA A 99 9.99 15.40 11.98
CA ALA A 99 9.07 14.80 12.93
C ALA A 99 8.99 15.68 14.20
N GLN A 100 7.77 16.10 14.57
CA GLN A 100 7.56 17.05 15.66
C GLN A 100 7.32 16.32 16.99
N PRO A 101 8.11 16.59 18.05
CA PRO A 101 7.90 15.99 19.37
C PRO A 101 6.51 16.26 19.97
N GLY A 102 5.91 17.41 19.65
CA GLY A 102 4.58 17.82 20.12
C GLY A 102 3.40 17.34 19.27
N PHE A 103 3.61 16.37 18.36
CA PHE A 103 2.53 15.86 17.52
C PHE A 103 1.41 15.21 18.34
N SER A 104 0.16 15.55 18.05
CA SER A 104 -1.01 15.00 18.75
C SER A 104 -1.35 13.60 18.22
N TRP A 105 -0.76 12.59 18.84
CA TRP A 105 -0.92 11.18 18.45
C TRP A 105 -2.29 10.58 18.79
N GLU A 106 -2.90 10.94 19.93
CA GLU A 106 -4.11 10.27 20.41
C GLU A 106 -5.27 10.37 19.42
N GLY A 107 -6.02 9.28 19.27
CA GLY A 107 -7.21 9.21 18.44
C GLY A 107 -7.14 8.09 17.41
N ARG A 108 -8.15 8.06 16.55
CA ARG A 108 -8.32 7.05 15.51
C ARG A 108 -7.74 7.50 14.17
N TRP A 109 -6.94 6.63 13.57
CA TRP A 109 -6.20 6.92 12.34
C TRP A 109 -6.51 5.87 11.28
N TRP A 110 -6.93 6.30 10.10
CA TRP A 110 -7.35 5.44 8.99
C TRP A 110 -6.31 5.41 7.87
N ASN A 111 -5.91 4.21 7.43
CA ASN A 111 -5.03 4.02 6.28
C ASN A 111 -5.76 4.42 4.99
N THR A 112 -5.39 5.58 4.45
CA THR A 112 -5.96 6.17 3.24
C THR A 112 -5.31 5.70 1.96
N SER A 113 -4.21 4.96 2.04
CA SER A 113 -3.50 4.42 0.88
C SER A 113 -3.82 2.94 0.60
N ALA A 114 -4.55 2.27 1.50
CA ALA A 114 -4.93 0.89 1.29
C ALA A 114 -5.90 0.74 0.11
N ALA A 115 -5.72 -0.35 -0.64
CA ALA A 115 -6.58 -0.70 -1.76
C ALA A 115 -8.05 -0.86 -1.34
N ASN A 116 -8.95 -0.85 -2.33
CA ASN A 116 -10.37 -1.07 -2.12
C ASN A 116 -10.64 -2.36 -1.34
N MET A 117 -11.61 -2.33 -0.43
CA MET A 117 -11.93 -3.43 0.49
C MET A 117 -10.77 -3.91 1.37
N SER A 118 -9.69 -3.13 1.44
CA SER A 118 -8.57 -3.34 2.35
C SER A 118 -8.40 -2.08 3.19
N GLY A 119 -7.67 -2.20 4.30
CA GLY A 119 -7.46 -1.07 5.17
C GLY A 119 -6.71 -1.40 6.44
N GLY A 120 -6.50 -0.33 7.18
CA GLY A 120 -5.91 -0.35 8.51
C GLY A 120 -6.47 0.79 9.33
N VAL A 121 -6.76 0.51 10.60
CA VAL A 121 -7.09 1.51 11.61
C VAL A 121 -6.10 1.35 12.74
N VAL A 122 -5.49 2.45 13.16
CA VAL A 122 -4.68 2.50 14.38
C VAL A 122 -5.36 3.47 15.34
N GLN A 123 -5.71 2.97 16.52
CA GLN A 123 -6.18 3.76 17.64
C GLN A 123 -5.00 3.97 18.57
N PHE A 124 -4.55 5.21 18.68
CA PHE A 124 -3.56 5.60 19.68
C PHE A 124 -4.27 6.11 20.94
N SER A 125 -3.87 5.61 22.10
CA SER A 125 -4.46 5.93 23.40
C SER A 125 -3.39 5.96 24.49
N HIS A 126 -3.72 6.51 25.66
CA HIS A 126 -2.84 6.55 26.83
C HIS A 126 -1.44 7.12 26.52
N SER A 127 -1.41 8.28 25.86
CA SER A 127 -0.18 8.91 25.38
C SER A 127 0.60 9.56 26.53
N ALA A 128 1.75 8.98 26.90
CA ALA A 128 2.68 9.50 27.90
C ALA A 128 3.93 10.10 27.25
N ASP A 129 4.90 10.63 28.01
CA ASP A 129 6.07 11.31 27.43
C ASP A 129 6.91 10.41 26.51
N TRP A 130 7.03 9.12 26.84
CA TRP A 130 7.90 8.16 26.14
C TRP A 130 7.17 6.93 25.61
N SER A 131 5.88 6.75 25.92
CA SER A 131 5.08 5.61 25.46
C SER A 131 3.68 6.03 24.99
N ILE A 132 3.06 5.13 24.23
CA ILE A 132 1.68 5.22 23.78
C ILE A 132 1.14 3.82 23.49
N ILE A 133 -0.14 3.58 23.76
CA ILE A 133 -0.79 2.31 23.42
C ILE A 133 -1.35 2.42 22.00
N ALA A 134 -1.16 1.37 21.20
CA ALA A 134 -1.65 1.26 19.84
C ALA A 134 -2.53 0.02 19.69
N ASP A 135 -3.82 0.22 19.42
CA ASP A 135 -4.72 -0.84 18.98
C ASP A 135 -4.87 -0.78 17.46
N ILE A 136 -4.49 -1.86 16.79
CA ILE A 136 -4.34 -1.94 15.34
C ILE A 136 -5.34 -2.94 14.81
N ARG A 137 -6.13 -2.54 13.80
CA ARG A 137 -7.00 -3.42 13.04
C ARG A 137 -6.65 -3.32 11.57
N ILE A 138 -6.45 -4.44 10.90
CA ILE A 138 -6.02 -4.46 9.50
C ILE A 138 -6.73 -5.57 8.75
N TRP A 139 -7.04 -5.31 7.48
CA TRP A 139 -7.79 -6.24 6.65
C TRP A 139 -7.48 -6.10 5.16
N ALA A 140 -7.72 -7.18 4.42
CA ALA A 140 -7.72 -7.24 2.96
C ALA A 140 -8.82 -8.19 2.49
N GLY A 141 -9.95 -7.64 2.03
CA GLY A 141 -11.15 -8.44 1.75
C GLY A 141 -11.72 -9.03 3.04
N LEU A 142 -11.90 -10.35 3.10
CA LEU A 142 -12.38 -11.05 4.31
C LEU A 142 -11.27 -11.43 5.29
N ASN A 143 -10.01 -11.32 4.86
CA ASN A 143 -8.83 -11.59 5.65
C ASN A 143 -8.65 -10.41 6.63
N LYS A 144 -8.78 -10.61 7.95
CA LYS A 144 -8.70 -9.55 8.97
C LYS A 144 -7.97 -10.02 10.23
N ASP A 145 -7.29 -9.10 10.91
CA ASP A 145 -6.63 -9.36 12.19
C ASP A 145 -6.54 -8.09 13.05
N GLU A 146 -6.37 -8.27 14.36
CA GLU A 146 -6.30 -7.21 15.36
C GLU A 146 -5.11 -7.42 16.30
N PHE A 147 -4.38 -6.35 16.60
CA PHE A 147 -3.19 -6.38 17.45
C PHE A 147 -3.22 -5.24 18.45
N THR A 148 -2.69 -5.47 19.64
CA THR A 148 -2.39 -4.40 20.60
C THR A 148 -0.90 -4.38 20.86
N ALA A 149 -0.32 -3.18 20.93
CA ALA A 149 1.09 -2.99 21.24
C ALA A 149 1.31 -1.75 22.11
N GLU A 150 2.29 -1.83 23.01
CA GLU A 150 2.90 -0.65 23.57
C GLU A 150 3.96 -0.13 22.58
N ALA A 151 3.89 1.15 22.27
CA ALA A 151 4.80 1.80 21.34
C ALA A 151 5.62 2.88 22.06
N ARG A 152 6.87 3.04 21.66
CA ARG A 152 7.80 4.01 22.22
C ARG A 152 7.82 5.28 21.37
N LYS A 153 7.80 6.45 22.01
CA LYS A 153 8.05 7.73 21.34
C LYS A 153 9.56 7.95 21.20
N ILE A 154 10.03 8.18 19.98
CA ILE A 154 11.45 8.35 19.67
C ILE A 154 11.64 9.39 18.57
N ASN A 155 12.46 10.42 18.82
CA ASN A 155 12.80 11.46 17.82
C ASN A 155 11.57 12.08 17.11
N GLY A 156 10.49 12.33 17.86
CA GLY A 156 9.23 12.86 17.31
C GLY A 156 8.37 11.85 16.53
N MET A 157 8.76 10.57 16.53
CA MET A 157 8.07 9.45 15.88
C MET A 157 7.55 8.46 16.93
N VAL A 158 6.74 7.50 16.50
CA VAL A 158 6.28 6.38 17.33
C VAL A 158 6.79 5.07 16.72
N LEU A 159 7.45 4.25 17.55
CA LEU A 159 8.02 2.97 17.17
C LEU A 159 7.35 1.84 17.95
N ILE A 160 6.80 0.88 17.25
CA ILE A 160 6.46 -0.43 17.80
C ILE A 160 7.65 -1.35 17.55
N GLU A 161 8.23 -1.90 18.61
CA GLU A 161 9.37 -2.83 18.51
C GLU A 161 8.93 -4.30 18.40
N SER A 162 7.76 -4.63 18.93
CA SER A 162 7.10 -5.92 18.80
C SER A 162 5.60 -5.74 19.04
N MET A 163 4.75 -6.31 18.17
CA MET A 163 3.33 -6.47 18.50
C MET A 163 3.11 -7.85 19.15
N VAL A 164 2.16 -7.92 20.08
CA VAL A 164 1.77 -9.19 20.72
C VAL A 164 1.38 -10.20 19.63
N ASP A 165 1.83 -11.45 19.79
CA ASP A 165 1.59 -12.58 18.87
C ASP A 165 2.14 -12.46 17.43
N SER A 166 2.70 -11.29 17.06
CA SER A 166 3.49 -11.12 15.84
C SER A 166 4.98 -11.32 16.18
N LYS A 167 5.64 -12.35 15.65
CA LYS A 167 7.07 -12.52 15.91
C LYS A 167 7.86 -11.37 15.25
N GLN A 168 8.41 -10.46 16.06
CA GLN A 168 9.44 -9.47 15.70
C GLN A 168 9.02 -8.41 14.65
N CYS A 169 7.74 -8.06 14.60
CA CYS A 169 7.27 -7.03 13.70
C CYS A 169 7.41 -5.63 14.28
N LYS A 170 8.17 -4.82 13.57
CA LYS A 170 8.42 -3.42 13.87
C LYS A 170 7.62 -2.51 12.96
N VAL A 171 7.12 -1.43 13.53
CA VAL A 171 6.39 -0.39 12.79
C VAL A 171 6.84 0.97 13.26
N LEU A 172 7.31 1.79 12.34
CA LEU A 172 7.68 3.18 12.57
C LEU A 172 6.60 4.09 11.98
N PHE A 173 5.95 4.86 12.85
CA PHE A 173 5.01 5.90 12.48
C PHE A 173 5.70 7.26 12.54
N ILE A 174 5.68 7.96 11.40
CA ILE A 174 6.33 9.25 11.22
C ILE A 174 5.23 10.30 10.99
N PRO A 175 5.12 11.33 11.84
CA PRO A 175 4.15 12.39 11.61
C PRO A 175 4.59 13.28 10.45
N ARG A 176 3.63 13.79 9.70
CA ARG A 176 3.85 14.73 8.60
C ARG A 176 3.34 16.11 8.99
N LYS A 177 3.95 17.17 8.42
CA LYS A 177 3.47 18.55 8.55
C LYS A 177 1.99 18.74 8.18
N SER A 178 1.45 17.88 7.32
CA SER A 178 0.02 17.90 6.95
C SER A 178 -0.93 17.41 8.05
N GLY A 179 -0.41 16.97 9.20
CA GLY A 179 -1.20 16.31 10.26
C GLY A 179 -1.49 14.84 9.99
N ALA A 180 -1.00 14.28 8.87
CA ALA A 180 -1.09 12.85 8.56
C ALA A 180 0.03 12.08 9.25
N ILE A 181 -0.11 10.76 9.34
CA ILE A 181 0.96 9.85 9.75
C ILE A 181 1.36 9.02 8.54
N GLN A 182 2.66 8.73 8.40
CA GLN A 182 3.17 7.71 7.48
C GLN A 182 3.68 6.53 8.30
N ALA A 183 3.19 5.33 8.02
CA ALA A 183 3.66 4.09 8.63
C ALA A 183 4.63 3.38 7.68
N TYR A 184 5.70 2.83 8.28
CA TYR A 184 6.66 1.92 7.65
C TYR A 184 6.86 0.71 8.54
N SER A 185 6.84 -0.49 7.98
CA SER A 185 7.01 -1.76 8.68
C SER A 185 8.15 -2.55 8.07
N ASN A 186 8.76 -3.46 8.86
CA ASN A 186 9.77 -4.39 8.35
C ASN A 186 9.14 -5.63 7.68
N ALA A 187 7.91 -5.55 7.15
CA ALA A 187 7.16 -6.70 6.60
C ALA A 187 7.90 -7.42 5.47
N GLU A 188 8.67 -6.68 4.66
CA GLU A 188 9.51 -7.24 3.59
C GLU A 188 10.77 -7.95 4.13
N TRP A 189 11.16 -7.70 5.38
CA TRP A 189 12.43 -8.10 6.00
C TRP A 189 12.20 -8.76 7.37
N GLY A 190 11.59 -9.94 7.36
CA GLY A 190 11.46 -10.78 8.56
C GLY A 190 10.18 -10.56 9.36
N CYS A 191 9.47 -9.44 9.18
CA CYS A 191 8.11 -9.30 9.71
C CYS A 191 7.11 -10.11 8.89
N ARG A 192 7.04 -11.39 9.22
CA ARG A 192 5.82 -12.18 9.04
C ARG A 192 4.91 -11.85 10.21
N LEU A 193 4.39 -10.62 10.24
CA LEU A 193 3.11 -10.40 10.91
C LEU A 193 2.24 -11.56 10.39
N SER A 194 1.46 -12.22 11.24
CA SER A 194 0.42 -13.14 10.78
C SER A 194 -0.68 -12.35 10.07
N LEU A 195 -0.30 -11.38 9.22
CA LEU A 195 -1.20 -10.59 8.45
C LEU A 195 -2.02 -11.53 7.63
N PRO A 196 -3.34 -11.35 7.68
CA PRO A 196 -4.21 -11.95 6.73
C PRO A 196 -3.63 -11.68 5.34
N ASN A 197 -3.38 -12.73 4.55
CA ASN A 197 -2.68 -12.63 3.26
C ASN A 197 -3.10 -11.36 2.50
N GLY A 198 -2.15 -10.51 2.11
CA GLY A 198 -2.41 -9.28 1.34
C GLY A 198 -2.88 -8.05 2.13
N ALA A 199 -2.98 -8.11 3.46
CA ALA A 199 -3.12 -6.93 4.31
C ALA A 199 -1.74 -6.33 4.63
N PHE A 200 -1.67 -5.01 4.78
CA PHE A 200 -0.43 -4.28 5.10
C PHE A 200 -0.75 -3.13 6.05
N ILE A 201 0.12 -2.91 7.05
CA ILE A 201 0.02 -1.75 7.94
C ILE A 201 0.66 -0.51 7.32
N ASP A 202 1.57 -0.69 6.35
CA ASP A 202 2.23 0.40 5.64
C ASP A 202 1.24 1.32 4.95
N GLY A 203 1.55 2.61 4.97
CA GLY A 203 0.73 3.60 4.28
C GLY A 203 0.54 4.90 5.03
N ARG A 204 -0.30 5.75 4.43
CA ARG A 204 -0.63 7.07 4.93
C ARG A 204 -1.92 7.04 5.72
N TYR A 205 -1.86 7.51 6.95
CA TYR A 205 -2.98 7.54 7.88
C TYR A 205 -3.49 8.97 8.11
N LEU A 206 -4.81 9.12 8.13
CA LEU A 206 -5.50 10.36 8.49
C LEU A 206 -6.35 10.17 9.75
N LYS A 207 -6.33 11.16 10.63
CA LYS A 207 -7.14 11.16 11.85
C LYS A 207 -8.61 11.34 11.50
N SER A 208 -9.47 10.40 11.91
CA SER A 208 -10.91 10.46 11.66
C SER A 208 -11.65 9.40 12.49
N GLU A 209 -12.88 9.69 12.92
CA GLU A 209 -13.74 8.72 13.61
C GLU A 209 -14.27 7.64 12.67
N THR A 210 -14.50 7.99 11.41
CA THR A 210 -14.99 7.12 10.33
C THR A 210 -14.00 7.07 9.16
N ASP A 211 -14.12 6.08 8.28
CA ASP A 211 -13.26 6.00 7.08
C ASP A 211 -13.36 7.30 6.25
N PRO A 212 -12.26 8.08 6.12
CA PRO A 212 -12.28 9.35 5.42
C PRO A 212 -12.12 9.18 3.91
N ARG A 213 -11.91 7.95 3.40
CA ARG A 213 -11.77 7.71 1.97
C ARG A 213 -13.11 7.96 1.26
N PRO A 214 -13.10 8.56 0.06
CA PRO A 214 -14.32 8.65 -0.74
C PRO A 214 -14.81 7.24 -1.08
N LYS A 215 -16.13 7.09 -1.18
CA LYS A 215 -16.74 5.82 -1.58
C LYS A 215 -16.22 5.41 -2.96
N ALA A 216 -15.66 4.21 -3.04
CA ALA A 216 -15.06 3.70 -4.26
C ALA A 216 -16.10 3.52 -5.38
N THR A 217 -15.62 3.59 -6.62
CA THR A 217 -16.36 3.39 -7.85
C THR A 217 -15.46 2.64 -8.83
N LEU A 218 -16.01 1.92 -9.81
CA LEU A 218 -15.19 1.27 -10.83
C LEU A 218 -14.34 2.28 -11.63
N LEU A 219 -14.79 3.53 -11.73
CA LEU A 219 -14.00 4.65 -12.28
C LEU A 219 -12.83 5.04 -11.37
N SER A 220 -13.08 5.29 -10.08
CA SER A 220 -12.02 5.68 -9.13
C SER A 220 -11.03 4.55 -8.83
N LEU A 221 -11.40 3.31 -9.15
CA LEU A 221 -10.53 2.13 -9.09
C LEU A 221 -9.82 1.85 -10.42
N GLU A 222 -9.98 2.73 -11.41
CA GLU A 222 -9.36 2.63 -12.75
C GLU A 222 -9.74 1.35 -13.52
N ILE A 223 -10.78 0.63 -13.10
CA ILE A 223 -11.36 -0.50 -13.83
C ILE A 223 -12.03 0.01 -15.11
N PHE A 224 -12.77 1.10 -14.97
CA PHE A 224 -13.17 1.92 -16.11
C PHE A 224 -12.33 3.18 -16.14
N THR A 225 -11.82 3.51 -17.33
CA THR A 225 -11.07 4.75 -17.56
C THR A 225 -11.95 5.85 -18.19
N ASP A 226 -13.12 5.47 -18.71
CA ASP A 226 -14.10 6.37 -19.31
C ASP A 226 -15.31 6.57 -18.38
N PRO A 227 -15.59 7.80 -17.91
CA PRO A 227 -16.76 8.10 -17.10
C PRO A 227 -18.10 7.72 -17.77
N GLN A 228 -18.19 7.77 -19.11
CA GLN A 228 -19.40 7.37 -19.81
C GLN A 228 -19.62 5.86 -19.73
N MET A 229 -18.55 5.05 -19.76
CA MET A 229 -18.64 3.60 -19.56
C MET A 229 -19.11 3.27 -18.14
N ASP A 230 -18.58 3.94 -17.12
CA ASP A 230 -19.01 3.75 -15.72
C ASP A 230 -20.50 4.11 -15.55
N ALA A 231 -20.95 5.23 -16.14
CA ALA A 231 -22.36 5.63 -16.10
C ALA A 231 -23.28 4.61 -16.80
N ARG A 232 -22.88 4.10 -17.97
CA ARG A 232 -23.63 3.05 -18.68
C ARG A 232 -23.68 1.75 -17.88
N PHE A 233 -22.58 1.39 -17.24
CA PHE A 233 -22.51 0.21 -16.37
C PHE A 233 -23.45 0.36 -15.17
N ARG A 234 -23.44 1.51 -14.48
CA ARG A 234 -24.39 1.82 -13.39
C ARG A 234 -25.84 1.65 -13.81
N THR A 235 -26.21 2.18 -14.97
CA THR A 235 -27.56 2.04 -15.50
C THR A 235 -27.91 0.57 -15.80
N LEU A 236 -26.95 -0.23 -16.28
CA LEU A 236 -27.16 -1.64 -16.59
C LEU A 236 -27.42 -2.48 -15.33
N VAL A 237 -26.63 -2.28 -14.27
CA VAL A 237 -26.66 -3.14 -13.08
C VAL A 237 -27.49 -2.56 -11.93
N GLY A 238 -27.83 -1.27 -11.97
CA GLY A 238 -28.66 -0.62 -10.95
C GLY A 238 -28.06 -0.76 -9.54
N ASP A 239 -28.88 -1.26 -8.62
CA ASP A 239 -28.52 -1.44 -7.21
C ASP A 239 -27.34 -2.41 -7.01
N ASP A 240 -27.05 -3.26 -7.99
CA ASP A 240 -25.91 -4.18 -7.95
C ASP A 240 -24.55 -3.50 -8.21
N TYR A 241 -24.52 -2.22 -8.61
CA TYR A 241 -23.27 -1.52 -8.93
C TYR A 241 -22.26 -1.62 -7.79
N GLN A 242 -22.70 -1.38 -6.57
CA GLN A 242 -21.80 -1.43 -5.42
C GLN A 242 -21.26 -2.84 -5.17
N ARG A 243 -22.00 -3.90 -5.50
CA ARG A 243 -21.53 -5.29 -5.34
C ARG A 243 -20.40 -5.63 -6.30
N PHE A 244 -20.38 -5.04 -7.49
CA PHE A 244 -19.22 -5.10 -8.38
C PHE A 244 -18.03 -4.33 -7.80
N VAL A 245 -18.25 -3.11 -7.29
CA VAL A 245 -17.18 -2.34 -6.62
C VAL A 245 -16.62 -3.10 -5.41
N ASP A 246 -17.45 -3.72 -4.59
CA ASP A 246 -17.03 -4.47 -3.40
C ASP A 246 -16.30 -5.77 -3.78
N SER A 247 -16.54 -6.30 -4.98
CA SER A 247 -15.78 -7.45 -5.53
C SER A 247 -14.43 -7.02 -6.12
N ALA A 248 -14.25 -5.73 -6.43
CA ALA A 248 -13.01 -5.16 -6.97
C ALA A 248 -11.92 -4.96 -5.90
N ASN A 249 -11.60 -6.01 -5.15
CA ASN A 249 -10.47 -6.01 -4.21
C ASN A 249 -9.18 -6.49 -4.88
N VAL A 250 -9.28 -7.54 -5.71
CA VAL A 250 -8.23 -8.01 -6.63
C VAL A 250 -8.87 -8.19 -7.99
N TYR A 251 -8.17 -7.87 -9.07
CA TYR A 251 -8.64 -8.09 -10.44
C TYR A 251 -7.52 -8.54 -11.38
N ILE A 252 -7.90 -9.24 -12.43
CA ILE A 252 -7.03 -9.65 -13.54
C ILE A 252 -7.77 -9.52 -14.86
N TYR A 253 -7.02 -9.29 -15.94
CA TYR A 253 -7.55 -9.35 -17.31
C TYR A 253 -7.57 -10.78 -17.82
N HIS A 254 -8.55 -11.09 -18.65
CA HIS A 254 -8.69 -12.37 -19.35
C HIS A 254 -8.70 -12.18 -20.85
N GLU A 255 -8.48 -13.28 -21.56
CA GLU A 255 -8.69 -13.35 -22.99
C GLU A 255 -10.19 -13.30 -23.33
N ASP A 256 -10.50 -12.65 -24.45
CA ASP A 256 -11.82 -12.68 -25.07
C ASP A 256 -11.95 -13.94 -25.94
N ILE A 257 -12.48 -15.01 -25.35
CA ILE A 257 -12.69 -16.32 -26.00
C ILE A 257 -13.72 -16.22 -27.13
N ASP A 258 -14.60 -15.22 -27.07
CA ASP A 258 -15.58 -14.95 -28.11
C ASP A 258 -14.95 -14.22 -29.32
N ASN A 259 -13.74 -13.68 -29.18
CA ASN A 259 -13.00 -12.94 -30.21
C ASN A 259 -13.82 -11.81 -30.84
N ILE A 260 -14.56 -11.07 -30.00
CA ILE A 260 -15.41 -9.94 -30.38
C ILE A 260 -14.76 -8.58 -30.10
N GLY A 261 -13.49 -8.57 -29.71
CA GLY A 261 -12.73 -7.38 -29.37
C GLY A 261 -13.14 -6.78 -28.03
N ALA A 262 -13.59 -7.61 -27.09
CA ALA A 262 -13.95 -7.18 -25.75
C ALA A 262 -12.73 -7.07 -24.82
N THR A 263 -12.79 -6.12 -23.91
CA THR A 263 -11.97 -6.14 -22.70
C THR A 263 -12.67 -6.98 -21.65
N VAL A 264 -11.97 -7.96 -21.08
CA VAL A 264 -12.50 -8.87 -20.08
C VAL A 264 -11.67 -8.74 -18.82
N LEU A 265 -12.33 -8.53 -17.68
CA LEU A 265 -11.68 -8.56 -16.37
C LEU A 265 -12.52 -9.32 -15.37
N SER A 266 -11.86 -10.14 -14.55
CA SER A 266 -12.49 -10.77 -13.39
C SER A 266 -11.94 -10.15 -12.12
N MET A 267 -12.79 -10.05 -11.11
CA MET A 267 -12.46 -9.49 -9.82
C MET A 267 -12.99 -10.36 -8.70
N TRP A 268 -12.33 -10.36 -7.54
CA TRP A 268 -12.79 -11.10 -6.38
C TRP A 268 -12.36 -10.46 -5.07
N VAL A 269 -13.09 -10.81 -4.01
CA VAL A 269 -12.74 -10.46 -2.64
C VAL A 269 -11.66 -11.41 -2.14
N ARG A 270 -10.55 -10.87 -1.64
CA ARG A 270 -9.50 -11.69 -1.04
C ARG A 270 -10.02 -12.45 0.18
N GLY A 271 -9.64 -13.72 0.29
CA GLY A 271 -10.22 -14.65 1.28
C GLY A 271 -11.58 -15.24 0.87
N ALA A 272 -12.14 -14.84 -0.27
CA ALA A 272 -13.42 -15.33 -0.79
C ALA A 272 -13.43 -15.47 -2.32
N ALA A 273 -12.30 -15.82 -2.93
CA ALA A 273 -12.17 -15.91 -4.40
C ALA A 273 -13.19 -16.85 -5.05
N ASN A 274 -13.56 -17.93 -4.35
CA ASN A 274 -14.51 -18.93 -4.85
C ASN A 274 -15.98 -18.59 -4.57
N THR A 275 -16.25 -17.60 -3.71
CA THR A 275 -17.61 -17.33 -3.22
C THR A 275 -18.04 -15.89 -3.42
N ARG A 276 -17.13 -14.94 -3.67
CA ARG A 276 -17.43 -13.52 -3.92
C ARG A 276 -16.57 -13.01 -5.08
N THR A 277 -17.09 -13.17 -6.28
CA THR A 277 -16.38 -12.92 -7.53
C THR A 277 -17.30 -12.27 -8.56
N ALA A 278 -16.72 -11.47 -9.44
CA ALA A 278 -17.43 -10.85 -10.54
C ALA A 278 -16.57 -10.83 -11.81
N ILE A 279 -17.23 -10.71 -12.95
CA ILE A 279 -16.61 -10.55 -14.26
C ILE A 279 -17.30 -9.42 -14.99
N ILE A 280 -16.52 -8.56 -15.65
CA ILE A 280 -17.00 -7.52 -16.55
C ILE A 280 -16.32 -7.72 -17.90
N MET A 281 -17.14 -7.85 -18.93
CA MET A 281 -16.74 -7.97 -20.32
C MET A 281 -17.40 -6.84 -21.10
N PHE A 282 -16.63 -6.03 -21.82
CA PHE A 282 -17.21 -4.88 -22.52
C PHE A 282 -16.46 -4.54 -23.81
N THR A 283 -17.22 -4.02 -24.78
CA THR A 283 -16.71 -3.31 -25.96
C THR A 283 -17.16 -1.85 -25.87
N LYS A 284 -16.88 -1.05 -26.90
CA LYS A 284 -17.44 0.31 -26.99
C LYS A 284 -18.97 0.33 -26.92
N SER A 285 -19.63 -0.68 -27.48
CA SER A 285 -21.09 -0.68 -27.67
C SER A 285 -21.82 -1.59 -26.70
N ASN A 286 -21.21 -2.69 -26.27
CA ASN A 286 -21.89 -3.72 -25.50
C ASN A 286 -21.19 -3.99 -24.17
N ILE A 287 -21.99 -4.33 -23.17
CA ILE A 287 -21.51 -4.70 -21.84
C ILE A 287 -22.18 -6.01 -21.46
N TRP A 288 -21.40 -6.91 -20.90
CA TRP A 288 -21.83 -8.13 -20.24
C TRP A 288 -21.13 -8.21 -18.89
N ALA A 289 -21.86 -8.56 -17.86
CA ALA A 289 -21.29 -8.70 -16.53
C ALA A 289 -22.00 -9.80 -15.76
N ALA A 290 -21.25 -10.44 -14.89
CA ALA A 290 -21.81 -11.42 -13.98
C ALA A 290 -21.14 -11.35 -12.61
N ARG A 291 -21.84 -11.81 -11.58
CA ARG A 291 -21.31 -11.98 -10.24
C ARG A 291 -21.79 -13.28 -9.63
N VAL A 292 -20.94 -13.88 -8.79
CA VAL A 292 -21.26 -15.01 -7.93
C VAL A 292 -21.03 -14.58 -6.49
N GLU A 293 -22.09 -14.63 -5.69
CA GLU A 293 -22.05 -14.35 -4.25
C GLU A 293 -23.04 -15.21 -3.47
N PRO A 294 -22.84 -15.43 -2.16
CA PRO A 294 -23.80 -16.15 -1.34
C PRO A 294 -25.06 -15.31 -1.12
N ASP A 295 -26.23 -15.94 -1.18
CA ASP A 295 -27.48 -15.34 -0.73
C ASP A 295 -27.54 -15.24 0.81
N GLY A 296 -28.69 -14.77 1.32
CA GLY A 296 -28.92 -14.66 2.77
C GLY A 296 -28.84 -15.99 3.53
N ASN A 297 -28.93 -17.14 2.84
CA ASN A 297 -28.80 -18.48 3.40
C ASN A 297 -27.41 -19.09 3.16
N GLY A 298 -26.48 -18.34 2.57
CA GLY A 298 -25.12 -18.79 2.25
C GLY A 298 -25.02 -19.62 0.98
N LYS A 299 -26.10 -19.78 0.19
CA LYS A 299 -26.06 -20.51 -1.08
C LYS A 299 -25.51 -19.61 -2.17
N LEU A 300 -24.56 -20.10 -2.97
CA LEU A 300 -24.03 -19.34 -4.11
C LEU A 300 -25.12 -19.04 -5.15
N THR A 301 -25.20 -17.78 -5.52
CA THR A 301 -26.12 -17.27 -6.54
C THR A 301 -25.34 -16.63 -7.68
N PHE A 302 -25.80 -16.88 -8.89
CA PHE A 302 -25.26 -16.29 -10.11
C PHE A 302 -26.21 -15.20 -10.61
N SER A 303 -25.70 -13.98 -10.79
CA SER A 303 -26.45 -12.88 -11.39
C SER A 303 -25.76 -12.44 -12.68
N TYR A 304 -26.53 -12.20 -13.74
CA TYR A 304 -26.03 -11.85 -15.07
C TYR A 304 -26.75 -10.63 -15.64
N PHE A 305 -25.97 -9.75 -16.26
CA PHE A 305 -26.38 -8.47 -16.79
C PHE A 305 -25.81 -8.28 -18.19
N SER A 306 -26.63 -7.82 -19.13
CA SER A 306 -26.17 -7.48 -20.47
C SER A 306 -26.99 -6.38 -21.12
N THR A 307 -26.33 -5.51 -21.88
CA THR A 307 -27.00 -4.54 -22.77
C THR A 307 -27.79 -5.21 -23.90
N GLN A 308 -27.58 -6.51 -24.15
CA GLN A 308 -28.30 -7.30 -25.17
C GLN A 308 -29.43 -8.17 -24.57
N GLY A 309 -29.72 -7.96 -23.28
CA GLY A 309 -30.71 -8.69 -22.49
C GLY A 309 -30.09 -9.83 -21.67
N ASN A 310 -30.65 -10.06 -20.48
CA ASN A 310 -30.07 -10.95 -19.45
C ASN A 310 -30.38 -12.44 -19.65
N ALA A 311 -30.82 -12.84 -20.86
CA ALA A 311 -31.09 -14.23 -21.14
C ALA A 311 -29.78 -15.04 -21.18
N VAL A 312 -29.69 -16.12 -20.39
CA VAL A 312 -28.48 -16.98 -20.32
C VAL A 312 -28.09 -17.54 -21.69
N ALA A 313 -29.06 -17.77 -22.58
CA ALA A 313 -28.80 -18.23 -23.95
C ALA A 313 -28.02 -17.21 -24.82
N LYS A 314 -27.98 -15.93 -24.43
CA LYS A 314 -27.21 -14.87 -25.09
C LYS A 314 -25.89 -14.56 -24.39
N MET A 315 -25.52 -15.36 -23.39
CA MET A 315 -24.30 -15.17 -22.64
C MET A 315 -23.07 -15.52 -23.49
N PRO A 316 -22.06 -14.64 -23.58
CA PRO A 316 -20.80 -14.95 -24.24
C PRO A 316 -20.13 -16.17 -23.62
N ARG A 317 -19.41 -16.95 -24.44
CA ARG A 317 -18.70 -18.15 -23.99
C ARG A 317 -17.69 -17.81 -22.91
N THR A 318 -17.05 -16.66 -22.99
CA THR A 318 -16.11 -16.14 -21.98
C THR A 318 -16.74 -16.11 -20.57
N ILE A 319 -17.96 -15.58 -20.44
CA ILE A 319 -18.66 -15.54 -19.14
C ILE A 319 -19.22 -16.92 -18.79
N ALA A 320 -19.66 -17.69 -19.77
CA ALA A 320 -20.13 -19.06 -19.56
C ALA A 320 -19.04 -19.93 -18.91
N GLU A 321 -17.82 -19.94 -19.48
CA GLU A 321 -16.68 -20.67 -18.95
C GLU A 321 -16.25 -20.16 -17.57
N TRP A 322 -16.24 -18.84 -17.37
CA TRP A 322 -15.99 -18.25 -16.05
C TRP A 322 -16.99 -18.74 -15.00
N LYS A 323 -18.28 -18.82 -15.35
CA LYS A 323 -19.35 -19.29 -14.44
C LYS A 323 -19.13 -20.74 -14.00
N LEU A 324 -18.69 -21.64 -14.88
CA LEU A 324 -18.50 -23.07 -14.56
C LEU A 324 -17.50 -23.27 -13.42
N ARG A 325 -16.51 -22.40 -13.27
CA ARG A 325 -15.49 -22.47 -12.20
C ARG A 325 -16.07 -22.35 -10.79
N TYR A 326 -17.29 -21.81 -10.64
CA TYR A 326 -17.88 -21.51 -9.34
C TYR A 326 -19.23 -22.18 -9.09
N MET A 327 -20.01 -22.44 -10.15
CA MET A 327 -21.39 -22.92 -10.03
C MET A 327 -21.53 -24.44 -10.30
N GLU A 328 -20.47 -25.13 -10.72
CA GLU A 328 -20.47 -26.58 -10.98
C GLU A 328 -19.58 -27.35 -9.98
N GLN A 329 -19.77 -27.08 -8.68
CA GLN A 329 -19.26 -27.94 -7.60
C GLN A 329 -20.39 -28.75 -6.97
#